data_AF-A0A2V6LYF2-F1
#
_entry.id   AF-A0A2V6LYF2-F1
#
_cell.length_a   1.000
_cell.length_b   1.000
_cell.length_c   1.000
_cell.angle_alpha   90.00
_cell.angle_beta   90.00
_cell.angle_gamma   90.00
#
_symmetry.space_group_name_H-M   'P 1'
#
loop_
_entity.id
_entity.type
_entity.pdbx_description
1 polymer ?
#
loop_
_entity_poly.entity_id
_entity_poly.type
_entity_poly.pdbx_seq_one_letter_code
_entity_poly.pdbx_strand_id
1 'polypeptide(L)'
;KPKDHFAASDLVLATRAFIEYNPQLKKPDEAESLLETNAGFTDLQSSFDVGDVTDVVMTMKRIAVDIHQKVMERYADNPANRYILSGGGIFLVSFAAACGKIRNMLNTTSLNGALERLLKEMAKPGEDPLNLDEYQRVVGNIKTSRGKAMRRLVYDTFLRFFNGTTPHLDWADAARQMSV
;
A
#
# COMPACT_ATOMS: atom_id res chain seq x y z
N LYS A 1 -11.81 7.07 14.87
CA LYS A 1 -12.82 7.35 13.82
C LYS A 1 -12.15 7.17 12.46
N PRO A 2 -12.84 6.60 11.45
CA PRO A 2 -12.31 6.54 10.09
C PRO A 2 -11.96 7.93 9.57
N LYS A 3 -10.92 8.02 8.74
CA LYS A 3 -10.54 9.25 8.05
C LYS A 3 -10.93 9.14 6.59
N ASP A 4 -11.58 10.19 6.08
CA ASP A 4 -11.97 10.26 4.67
C ASP A 4 -10.82 10.74 3.76
N HIS A 5 -9.75 11.25 4.39
CA HIS A 5 -8.53 11.69 3.72
C HIS A 5 -7.29 11.23 4.48
N PHE A 6 -6.21 10.96 3.74
CA PHE A 6 -4.90 10.67 4.33
C PHE A 6 -4.24 11.95 4.85
N ALA A 7 -3.46 11.82 5.94
CA ALA A 7 -2.61 12.91 6.37
C ALA A 7 -1.46 13.12 5.36
N ALA A 8 -1.03 14.37 5.18
CA ALA A 8 0.10 14.69 4.29
C ALA A 8 1.37 13.90 4.66
N SER A 9 1.64 13.71 5.95
CA SER A 9 2.77 12.90 6.42
C SER A 9 2.68 11.42 6.04
N ASP A 10 1.47 10.86 5.96
CA ASP A 10 1.26 9.47 5.52
C ASP A 10 1.46 9.36 4.00
N LEU A 11 1.07 10.39 3.22
CA LEU A 11 1.32 10.46 1.78
C LEU A 11 2.81 10.57 1.45
N VAL A 12 3.57 11.41 2.17
CA VAL A 12 5.03 11.51 1.99
C VAL A 12 5.70 10.15 2.25
N LEU A 13 5.31 9.47 3.32
CA LEU A 13 5.84 8.15 3.65
C LEU A 13 5.47 7.10 2.59
N ALA A 14 4.24 7.16 2.08
CA ALA A 14 3.77 6.26 1.02
C ALA A 14 4.50 6.49 -0.32
N THR A 15 4.78 7.75 -0.68
CA THR A 15 5.59 8.08 -1.86
C THR A 15 6.99 7.50 -1.73
N ARG A 16 7.62 7.65 -0.56
CA ARG A 16 8.93 7.03 -0.28
C ARG A 16 8.85 5.50 -0.38
N ALA A 17 7.79 4.90 0.15
CA ALA A 17 7.57 3.46 0.09
C ALA A 17 7.40 2.94 -1.34
N PHE A 18 6.73 3.71 -2.20
CA PHE A 18 6.58 3.43 -3.63
C PHE A 18 7.94 3.49 -4.35
N ILE A 19 8.71 4.55 -4.14
CA ILE A 19 10.03 4.72 -4.78
C ILE A 19 11.01 3.62 -4.35
N GLU A 20 11.04 3.30 -3.05
CA GLU A 20 11.94 2.29 -2.48
C GLU A 20 11.36 0.87 -2.52
N TYR A 21 10.12 0.70 -3.00
CA TYR A 21 9.39 -0.59 -2.98
C TYR A 21 9.47 -1.30 -1.61
N ASN A 22 9.45 -0.51 -0.54
CA ASN A 22 9.75 -0.96 0.83
C ASN A 22 8.60 -0.66 1.79
N PRO A 23 7.90 -1.69 2.32
CA PRO A 23 6.79 -1.49 3.23
C PRO A 23 7.22 -1.22 4.68
N GLN A 24 8.51 -1.28 5.02
CA GLN A 24 9.00 -1.17 6.41
C GLN A 24 9.53 0.22 6.77
N LEU A 25 9.22 1.23 5.97
CA LEU A 25 9.59 2.60 6.27
C LEU A 25 8.94 3.07 7.57
N LYS A 26 9.75 3.77 8.36
CA LYS A 26 9.31 4.46 9.58
C LYS A 26 9.08 5.94 9.23
N LYS A 27 8.19 6.60 9.97
CA LYS A 27 8.14 8.07 9.91
C LYS A 27 9.52 8.60 10.29
N PRO A 28 10.11 9.52 9.51
CA PRO A 28 11.28 10.24 9.98
C PRO A 28 10.87 10.96 11.27
N ASP A 29 11.69 10.87 12.31
CA ASP A 29 11.49 11.68 13.50
C ASP A 29 11.51 13.17 13.07
N GLU A 30 10.50 13.91 13.51
CA GLU A 30 10.03 15.15 12.88
C GLU A 30 11.11 16.25 12.80
N ALA A 31 11.06 16.99 11.69
CA ALA A 31 11.72 18.27 11.39
C ALA A 31 13.27 18.29 11.34
N GLU A 32 13.98 17.67 12.27
CA GLU A 32 15.45 17.69 12.29
C GLU A 32 16.05 16.72 11.26
N SER A 33 15.52 15.50 11.09
CA SER A 33 16.07 14.59 10.07
C SER A 33 15.97 15.12 8.63
N LEU A 34 14.96 15.93 8.28
CA LEU A 34 14.87 16.50 6.93
C LEU A 34 15.80 17.71 6.71
N LEU A 35 16.30 18.33 7.79
CA LEU A 35 17.15 19.54 7.75
C LEU A 35 18.61 19.27 8.15
N GLU A 36 18.83 18.36 9.11
CA GLU A 36 20.14 17.92 9.62
C GLU A 36 20.79 16.90 8.70
N THR A 37 20.00 16.10 7.98
CA THR A 37 20.54 15.35 6.85
C THR A 37 20.64 16.27 5.64
N ASN A 38 21.71 17.06 5.65
CA ASN A 38 22.51 17.29 4.45
C ASN A 38 23.22 15.97 4.02
N ALA A 39 22.63 14.78 4.28
CA ALA A 39 22.97 13.59 3.51
C ALA A 39 22.38 13.84 2.16
N GLY A 40 23.27 13.99 1.19
CA GLY A 40 22.93 14.56 -0.09
C GLY A 40 21.63 14.01 -0.67
N PHE A 41 20.78 14.94 -1.08
CA PHE A 41 20.13 14.78 -2.38
C PHE A 41 21.16 14.48 -3.50
N THR A 42 22.45 14.74 -3.24
CA THR A 42 23.63 14.34 -4.02
C THR A 42 24.24 12.99 -3.66
N ASP A 43 23.80 12.32 -2.58
CA ASP A 43 24.33 11.03 -2.08
C ASP A 43 23.25 9.92 -2.11
N LEU A 44 22.12 10.20 -2.77
CA LEU A 44 21.48 9.20 -3.60
C LEU A 44 22.58 8.67 -4.52
N GLN A 45 23.14 7.51 -4.14
CA GLN A 45 23.87 6.66 -5.07
C GLN A 45 23.20 6.82 -6.42
N SER A 46 24.00 7.19 -7.41
CA SER A 46 23.67 7.49 -8.80
C SER A 46 23.03 6.32 -9.57
N SER A 47 22.29 5.46 -8.85
CA SER A 47 21.61 4.24 -9.23
C SER A 47 20.15 4.18 -8.73
N PHE A 48 19.64 5.16 -7.96
CA PHE A 48 18.22 5.18 -7.58
C PHE A 48 17.38 5.77 -8.72
N ASP A 49 16.88 4.89 -9.60
CA ASP A 49 15.94 5.28 -10.65
C ASP A 49 14.57 5.58 -10.03
N VAL A 50 14.30 6.86 -9.79
CA VAL A 50 12.99 7.35 -9.33
C VAL A 50 11.90 7.04 -10.35
N GLY A 51 12.26 6.82 -11.62
CA GLY A 51 11.37 6.82 -12.77
C GLY A 51 10.89 8.23 -13.10
N ASP A 52 9.90 8.34 -14.00
CA ASP A 52 9.26 9.62 -14.29
C ASP A 52 8.51 10.13 -13.03
N VAL A 53 8.85 11.33 -12.57
CA VAL A 53 8.17 12.00 -11.44
C VAL A 53 6.68 12.12 -11.71
N THR A 54 6.29 12.30 -12.97
CA THR A 54 4.89 12.33 -13.41
C THR A 54 4.19 11.02 -13.08
N ASP A 55 4.83 9.87 -13.33
CA ASP A 55 4.26 8.55 -13.02
C ASP A 55 4.09 8.36 -11.51
N VAL A 56 5.06 8.81 -10.71
CA VAL A 56 4.97 8.78 -9.24
C VAL A 56 3.77 9.60 -8.76
N VAL A 57 3.67 10.86 -9.23
CA VAL A 57 2.60 11.78 -8.82
C VAL A 57 1.23 11.26 -9.27
N MET A 58 1.11 10.78 -10.51
CA MET A 58 -0.13 10.25 -11.05
C MET A 58 -0.57 8.99 -10.32
N THR A 59 0.37 8.10 -10.00
CA THR A 59 0.08 6.91 -9.18
C THR A 59 -0.42 7.33 -7.80
N MET A 60 0.31 8.20 -7.10
CA MET A 60 -0.09 8.64 -5.77
C MET A 60 -1.44 9.34 -5.75
N LYS A 61 -1.74 10.18 -6.76
CA LYS A 61 -3.06 10.79 -6.95
C LYS A 61 -4.15 9.72 -7.10
N ARG A 62 -3.92 8.72 -7.95
CA ARG A 62 -4.85 7.61 -8.17
C ARG A 62 -5.11 6.80 -6.90
N ILE A 63 -4.09 6.56 -6.08
CA ILE A 63 -4.23 5.88 -4.79
C ILE A 63 -5.05 6.72 -3.81
N ALA A 64 -4.69 8.00 -3.64
CA ALA A 64 -5.25 8.87 -2.62
C ALA A 64 -6.66 9.36 -2.94
N VAL A 65 -6.99 9.52 -4.23
CA VAL A 65 -8.30 10.03 -4.68
C VAL A 65 -9.19 8.88 -5.11
N ASP A 66 -8.82 8.16 -6.17
CA ASP A 66 -9.76 7.23 -6.81
C ASP A 66 -9.94 5.95 -5.98
N ILE A 67 -8.83 5.30 -5.61
CA ILE A 67 -8.87 4.02 -4.89
C ILE A 67 -9.37 4.24 -3.47
N HIS A 68 -8.81 5.21 -2.75
CA HIS A 68 -9.24 5.47 -1.37
C HIS A 68 -10.72 5.83 -1.28
N GLN A 69 -11.22 6.71 -2.15
CA GLN A 69 -12.64 7.05 -2.19
C GLN A 69 -13.48 5.79 -2.46
N LYS A 70 -13.10 4.97 -3.45
CA LYS A 70 -13.85 3.76 -3.77
C LYS A 70 -13.88 2.76 -2.62
N VAL A 71 -12.79 2.67 -1.88
CA VAL A 71 -12.70 1.87 -0.66
C VAL A 71 -13.63 2.41 0.42
N MET A 72 -13.66 3.73 0.64
CA MET A 72 -14.55 4.34 1.64
C MET A 72 -16.04 4.16 1.28
N GLU A 73 -16.39 4.26 -0.01
CA GLU A 73 -17.74 3.98 -0.52
C GLU A 73 -18.13 2.52 -0.30
N ARG A 74 -17.26 1.57 -0.68
CA ARG A 74 -17.56 0.13 -0.64
C ARG A 74 -17.84 -0.38 0.78
N TYR A 75 -17.19 0.21 1.79
CA TYR A 75 -17.33 -0.19 3.18
C TYR A 75 -18.07 0.84 4.04
N ALA A 76 -18.89 1.71 3.43
CA ALA A 76 -19.64 2.77 4.11
C ALA A 76 -20.43 2.25 5.33
N ASP A 77 -21.07 1.09 5.19
CA ASP A 77 -21.97 0.49 6.18
C ASP A 77 -21.23 -0.25 7.31
N ASN A 78 -19.91 -0.45 7.21
CA ASN A 78 -19.11 -1.13 8.23
C ASN A 78 -17.96 -0.23 8.75
N PRO A 79 -18.17 0.48 9.87
CA PRO A 79 -17.17 1.38 10.46
C PRO A 79 -15.85 0.71 10.84
N ALA A 80 -15.87 -0.58 11.21
CA ALA A 80 -14.65 -1.33 11.55
C ALA A 80 -13.77 -1.54 10.32
N ASN A 81 -14.39 -1.88 9.18
CA ASN A 81 -13.70 -2.05 7.91
C ASN A 81 -13.11 -0.72 7.42
N ARG A 82 -13.86 0.38 7.51
CA ARG A 82 -13.32 1.72 7.18
C ARG A 82 -12.14 2.11 8.06
N TYR A 83 -12.15 1.75 9.35
CA TYR A 83 -11.02 2.07 10.24
C TYR A 83 -9.73 1.33 9.83
N ILE A 84 -9.82 0.04 9.48
CA ILE A 84 -8.70 -0.75 8.97
C ILE A 84 -8.06 -0.07 7.76
N LEU A 85 -8.89 0.44 6.86
CA LEU A 85 -8.49 0.92 5.54
C LEU A 85 -8.13 2.41 5.52
N SER A 86 -8.65 3.20 6.46
CA SER A 86 -8.30 4.62 6.64
C SER A 86 -7.09 4.83 7.57
N GLY A 87 -6.57 3.76 8.17
CA GLY A 87 -5.30 3.76 8.90
C GLY A 87 -4.11 3.89 7.94
N GLY A 88 -3.88 5.10 7.40
CA GLY A 88 -2.88 5.42 6.38
C GLY A 88 -1.43 5.04 6.68
N GLY A 89 -1.09 4.58 7.89
CA GLY A 89 0.26 4.16 8.21
C GLY A 89 0.65 2.77 7.69
N ILE A 90 -0.21 1.76 7.88
CA ILE A 90 0.14 0.37 7.51
C ILE A 90 -0.36 0.06 6.11
N PHE A 91 -1.64 0.34 5.85
CA PHE A 91 -2.29 -0.07 4.62
C PHE A 91 -1.74 0.71 3.43
N LEU A 92 -1.80 2.04 3.47
CA LEU A 92 -1.35 2.91 2.38
C LEU A 92 0.15 2.74 2.08
N VAL A 93 1.02 2.73 3.10
CA VAL A 93 2.48 2.56 2.90
C VAL A 93 2.80 1.22 2.23
N SER A 94 2.20 0.13 2.71
CA SER A 94 2.46 -1.21 2.19
C SER A 94 1.86 -1.40 0.79
N PHE A 95 0.68 -0.82 0.56
CA PHE A 95 0.05 -0.79 -0.75
C PHE A 95 0.88 0.00 -1.77
N ALA A 96 1.35 1.19 -1.40
CA ALA A 96 2.23 2.00 -2.24
C ALA A 96 3.55 1.27 -2.54
N ALA A 97 4.15 0.61 -1.56
CA ALA A 97 5.34 -0.23 -1.79
C ALA A 97 5.07 -1.36 -2.80
N ALA A 98 3.92 -2.04 -2.72
CA ALA A 98 3.55 -3.08 -3.67
C ALA A 98 3.38 -2.52 -5.09
N CYS A 99 2.74 -1.36 -5.24
CA CYS A 99 2.64 -0.66 -6.52
C CYS A 99 4.02 -0.32 -7.09
N GLY A 100 4.91 0.21 -6.25
CA GLY A 100 6.29 0.52 -6.61
C GLY A 100 7.05 -0.70 -7.09
N LYS A 101 6.87 -1.83 -6.41
CA LYS A 101 7.49 -3.10 -6.78
C LYS A 101 7.01 -3.60 -8.13
N ILE A 102 5.70 -3.52 -8.41
CA ILE A 102 5.12 -3.88 -9.71
C ILE A 102 5.67 -3.01 -10.83
N ARG A 103 5.71 -1.68 -10.64
CA ARG A 103 6.31 -0.75 -11.61
C ARG A 103 7.75 -1.14 -11.91
N ASN A 104 8.55 -1.42 -10.88
CA ASN A 104 9.96 -1.78 -11.01
C ASN A 104 10.17 -3.15 -11.67
N MET A 105 9.35 -4.15 -11.33
CA MET A 105 9.48 -5.50 -11.89
C MET A 105 8.96 -5.60 -13.32
N LEU A 106 7.96 -4.81 -13.66
CA LEU A 106 7.26 -4.84 -14.94
C LEU A 106 7.41 -3.46 -15.60
N ASN A 107 6.38 -2.61 -15.50
CA ASN A 107 6.38 -1.23 -15.98
C ASN A 107 5.11 -0.50 -15.49
N THR A 108 5.01 0.81 -15.76
CA THR A 108 3.86 1.65 -15.42
C THR A 108 2.54 1.16 -16.06
N THR A 109 2.57 0.62 -17.28
CA THR A 109 1.37 0.10 -17.95
C THR A 109 0.80 -1.12 -17.22
N SER A 110 1.65 -2.06 -16.81
CA SER A 110 1.25 -3.22 -16.01
C SER A 110 0.68 -2.81 -14.65
N LEU A 111 1.31 -1.82 -13.99
CA LEU A 111 0.77 -1.24 -12.75
C LEU A 111 -0.63 -0.66 -12.98
N ASN A 112 -0.80 0.14 -14.04
CA ASN A 112 -2.09 0.75 -14.35
C ASN A 112 -3.18 -0.30 -14.59
N GLY A 113 -2.90 -1.36 -15.35
CA GLY A 113 -3.83 -2.47 -15.55
C GLY A 113 -4.18 -3.19 -14.25
N ALA A 114 -3.21 -3.39 -13.35
CA ALA A 114 -3.45 -4.00 -12.05
C ALA A 114 -4.34 -3.14 -11.14
N LEU A 115 -4.13 -1.82 -11.13
CA LEU A 115 -4.97 -0.87 -10.39
C LEU A 115 -6.39 -0.77 -10.99
N GLU A 116 -6.53 -0.83 -12.32
CA GLU A 116 -7.85 -0.92 -12.97
C GLU A 116 -8.58 -2.19 -12.58
N ARG A 117 -7.88 -3.32 -12.54
CA ARG A 117 -8.47 -4.59 -12.10
C ARG A 117 -8.96 -4.48 -10.65
N LEU A 118 -8.16 -3.90 -9.75
CA LEU A 118 -8.61 -3.64 -8.38
C LEU A 118 -9.89 -2.80 -8.34
N LEU A 119 -9.94 -1.70 -9.08
CA LEU A 119 -11.14 -0.84 -9.14
C LEU A 119 -12.37 -1.58 -9.70
N LYS A 120 -12.18 -2.47 -10.69
CA LYS A 120 -13.25 -3.32 -11.23
C LYS A 120 -13.78 -4.29 -10.17
N GLU A 121 -12.91 -4.95 -9.42
CA GLU A 121 -13.32 -5.81 -8.29
C GLU A 121 -14.07 -5.00 -7.24
N MET A 122 -13.60 -3.79 -6.91
CA MET A 122 -14.26 -2.88 -5.97
C MET A 122 -15.65 -2.40 -6.42
N ALA A 123 -15.97 -2.50 -7.71
CA ALA A 123 -17.25 -2.10 -8.26
C ALA A 123 -18.29 -3.24 -8.30
N LYS A 124 -17.88 -4.49 -8.05
CA LYS A 124 -18.82 -5.63 -8.07
C LYS A 124 -19.77 -5.58 -6.87
N PRO A 125 -21.09 -5.72 -7.08
CA PRO A 125 -22.06 -5.76 -5.99
C PRO A 125 -21.95 -7.09 -5.22
N GLY A 126 -22.14 -7.04 -3.90
CA GLY A 126 -22.31 -8.24 -3.05
C GLY A 126 -21.03 -9.00 -2.65
N GLU A 127 -19.91 -8.84 -3.37
CA GLU A 127 -18.63 -9.48 -3.04
C GLU A 127 -17.78 -8.60 -2.11
N ASP A 128 -17.01 -9.18 -1.18
CA ASP A 128 -15.98 -8.45 -0.41
C ASP A 128 -14.65 -8.44 -1.20
N PRO A 129 -14.37 -7.40 -1.99
CA PRO A 129 -13.23 -7.39 -2.91
C PRO A 129 -11.88 -7.35 -2.19
N LEU A 130 -11.85 -6.87 -0.94
CA LEU A 130 -10.63 -6.86 -0.13
C LEU A 130 -10.56 -8.05 0.83
N ASN A 131 -11.57 -8.92 0.87
CA ASN A 131 -11.64 -10.09 1.74
C ASN A 131 -11.25 -9.75 3.19
N LEU A 132 -11.87 -8.71 3.75
CA LEU A 132 -11.52 -8.11 5.04
C LEU A 132 -11.79 -9.05 6.21
N ASP A 133 -12.76 -9.95 6.08
CA ASP A 133 -13.02 -10.98 7.08
C ASP A 133 -11.85 -11.96 7.18
N GLU A 134 -11.26 -12.36 6.05
CA GLU A 134 -10.03 -13.16 6.07
C GLU A 134 -8.84 -12.35 6.59
N TYR A 135 -8.67 -11.10 6.15
CA TYR A 135 -7.64 -10.21 6.68
C TYR A 135 -7.69 -10.15 8.22
N GLN A 136 -8.86 -9.94 8.80
CA GLN A 136 -9.03 -9.86 10.26
C GLN A 136 -8.68 -11.18 10.95
N ARG A 137 -9.11 -12.32 10.41
CA ARG A 137 -8.74 -13.65 10.94
C ARG A 137 -7.22 -13.87 10.91
N VAL A 138 -6.58 -13.54 9.79
CA VAL A 138 -5.13 -13.70 9.61
C VAL A 138 -4.37 -12.79 10.57
N VAL A 139 -4.76 -11.52 10.68
CA VAL A 139 -4.14 -10.55 11.61
C VAL A 139 -4.33 -10.98 13.08
N GLY A 140 -5.48 -11.57 13.41
CA GLY A 140 -5.74 -12.14 14.74
C GLY A 140 -4.72 -13.21 15.17
N ASN A 141 -4.16 -13.94 14.20
CA ASN A 141 -3.16 -14.98 14.44
C ASN A 141 -1.71 -14.45 14.56
N ILE A 142 -1.46 -13.17 14.22
CA ILE A 142 -0.15 -12.55 14.34
C ILE A 142 0.10 -12.13 15.79
N LYS A 143 0.92 -12.91 16.50
CA LYS A 143 1.23 -12.72 17.94
C LYS A 143 2.42 -11.79 18.20
N THR A 144 3.45 -11.81 17.35
CA THR A 144 4.70 -11.05 17.54
C THR A 144 4.96 -10.08 16.39
N SER A 145 5.71 -9.00 16.68
CA SER A 145 6.10 -7.98 15.68
C SER A 145 4.95 -7.46 14.81
N ARG A 146 3.76 -7.31 15.42
CA ARG A 146 2.48 -7.08 14.73
C ARG A 146 2.56 -6.00 13.65
N GLY A 147 3.18 -4.85 13.93
CA GLY A 147 3.34 -3.79 12.93
C GLY A 147 4.18 -4.20 11.70
N LYS A 148 5.33 -4.85 11.91
CA LYS A 148 6.20 -5.33 10.82
C LYS A 148 5.49 -6.42 10.01
N ALA A 149 4.89 -7.39 10.68
CA ALA A 149 4.17 -8.49 10.06
C ALA A 149 2.95 -8.01 9.28
N MET A 150 2.15 -7.09 9.83
CA MET A 150 1.00 -6.51 9.12
C MET A 150 1.42 -5.75 7.86
N ARG A 151 2.51 -4.96 7.91
CA ARG A 151 3.01 -4.26 6.73
C ARG A 151 3.47 -5.23 5.64
N ARG A 152 4.19 -6.30 6.03
CA ARG A 152 4.59 -7.35 5.09
C ARG A 152 3.37 -8.09 4.51
N LEU A 153 2.38 -8.41 5.34
CA LEU A 153 1.15 -9.08 4.90
C LEU A 153 0.41 -8.26 3.84
N VAL A 154 0.18 -6.97 4.09
CA VAL A 154 -0.47 -6.09 3.12
C VAL A 154 0.34 -5.99 1.84
N TYR A 155 1.65 -5.76 1.95
CA TYR A 155 2.54 -5.69 0.80
C TYR A 155 2.51 -6.97 -0.06
N ASP A 156 2.71 -8.14 0.56
CA ASP A 156 2.79 -9.42 -0.15
C ASP A 156 1.45 -9.79 -0.79
N THR A 157 0.32 -9.50 -0.11
CA THR A 157 -1.02 -9.77 -0.64
C THR A 157 -1.30 -8.93 -1.88
N PHE A 158 -1.04 -7.62 -1.84
CA PHE A 158 -1.25 -6.75 -3.00
C PHE A 158 -0.27 -7.04 -4.13
N LEU A 159 0.99 -7.36 -3.82
CA LEU A 159 1.98 -7.72 -4.83
C LEU A 159 1.58 -8.99 -5.59
N ARG A 160 1.13 -10.03 -4.88
CA ARG A 160 0.62 -11.30 -5.45
C ARG A 160 -0.66 -11.13 -6.24
N PHE A 161 -1.55 -10.26 -5.79
CA PHE A 161 -2.70 -9.91 -6.59
C PHE A 161 -2.20 -9.21 -7.87
N PHE A 162 -1.51 -8.08 -7.77
CA PHE A 162 -1.12 -7.26 -8.93
C PHE A 162 -0.27 -7.99 -9.96
N ASN A 163 0.63 -8.88 -9.56
CA ASN A 163 1.43 -9.67 -10.50
C ASN A 163 0.65 -10.84 -11.13
N GLY A 164 -0.59 -11.09 -10.70
CA GLY A 164 -1.46 -12.16 -11.21
C GLY A 164 -1.22 -13.53 -10.59
N THR A 165 -0.44 -13.63 -9.51
CA THR A 165 -0.25 -14.90 -8.78
C THR A 165 -1.56 -15.40 -8.19
N THR A 166 -2.39 -14.49 -7.67
CA THR A 166 -3.71 -14.80 -7.15
C THR A 166 -4.79 -14.02 -7.91
N PRO A 167 -5.94 -14.64 -8.22
CA PRO A 167 -7.05 -13.97 -8.92
C PRO A 167 -7.78 -12.95 -8.03
N HIS A 168 -7.70 -13.12 -6.70
CA HIS A 168 -8.30 -12.26 -5.68
C HIS A 168 -7.28 -11.96 -4.58
N LEU A 169 -7.62 -11.05 -3.66
CA LEU A 169 -6.80 -10.79 -2.48
C LEU A 169 -6.92 -11.97 -1.49
N ASP A 170 -5.86 -12.78 -1.41
CA ASP A 170 -5.75 -13.97 -0.55
C ASP A 170 -4.74 -13.70 0.58
N TRP A 171 -5.27 -13.35 1.75
CA TRP A 171 -4.46 -12.98 2.91
C TRP A 171 -3.85 -14.20 3.58
N ALA A 172 -4.56 -15.34 3.54
CA ALA A 172 -4.09 -16.58 4.12
C ALA A 172 -2.88 -17.12 3.36
N ASP A 173 -2.91 -17.03 2.02
CA ASP A 173 -1.79 -17.40 1.16
C ASP A 173 -0.57 -16.51 1.39
N ALA A 174 -0.75 -15.19 1.39
CA ALA A 174 0.34 -14.26 1.72
C ALA A 174 0.95 -14.57 3.10
N ALA A 175 0.12 -14.81 4.12
CA ALA A 175 0.60 -15.13 5.47
C ALA A 175 1.42 -16.43 5.55
N ARG A 176 1.03 -17.49 4.82
CA ARG A 176 1.80 -18.74 4.75
C ARG A 176 3.20 -18.50 4.19
N GLN A 177 3.31 -17.59 3.23
CA GLN A 177 4.54 -17.32 2.49
C GLN A 177 5.49 -16.39 3.25
N MET A 178 4.98 -15.68 4.26
CA MET A 178 5.79 -14.91 5.20
C MET A 178 6.50 -15.76 6.26
N SER A 179 6.00 -16.97 6.50
CA SER A 179 6.49 -17.90 7.54
C SER A 179 7.62 -18.82 7.04
N VAL A 180 7.97 -18.69 5.76
CA VAL A 180 9.13 -19.31 5.09
C VAL A 180 10.26 -18.28 5.04
#